data_AF-A0A1I0K9D8-F1
#
_entry.id   AF-A0A1I0K9D8-F1
#
_cell.length_a   1.000
_cell.length_b   1.000
_cell.length_c   1.000
_cell.angle_alpha   90.00
_cell.angle_beta   90.00
_cell.angle_gamma   90.00
#
_symmetry.space_group_name_H-M   'P 1'
#
loop_
_entity.id
_entity.type
_entity.pdbx_description
1 polymer ?
#
loop_
_entity_poly.entity_id
_entity_poly.type
_entity_poly.pdbx_seq_one_letter_code
_entity_poly.pdbx_strand_id
1 'polypeptide(L)'
;MRRKACGLLVLMLAVASVTACKTGRETAEENIAWETKDSADAKEHEAGEAEVGTAGETDGGAGTSSGAPDGASQAGTGISQTGESQPASQDNTAAAHGLDGGDGSAAPAPDRENPLLSAAGQSAMMKKYQEVLSGVFYDQVYPDGSSCDYDNYSSITINQFAVYDVDGDGQDELIIQFSTSSMAGMTESVYRYNAAADSVELELSEFPGAVYYDNGLALVGWSHNQGLAGDFWPYNVYQYNPETDEYEAVFSVDAWDRELADTDYDGNPYPADVDVNNDGIVFYIMPGGSYDTDHPVSLREYKSWYDSILGGASELKVPFQDLTEDNIRGVQ
;
A
#
# COMPACT_ATOMS: atom_id res chain seq x y z
N MET A 1 -26.62 -24.46 -51.13
CA MET A 1 -26.29 -23.12 -51.66
C MET A 1 -26.22 -22.14 -50.49
N ARG A 2 -25.14 -21.33 -50.43
CA ARG A 2 -24.97 -19.99 -49.78
C ARG A 2 -25.38 -19.85 -48.29
N ARG A 3 -24.44 -19.74 -47.33
CA ARG A 3 -23.53 -18.62 -46.90
C ARG A 3 -24.17 -17.55 -45.96
N LYS A 4 -23.43 -17.30 -44.85
CA LYS A 4 -23.34 -16.13 -43.90
C LYS A 4 -24.29 -16.17 -42.67
N ALA A 5 -23.76 -16.30 -41.42
CA ALA A 5 -23.10 -15.32 -40.52
C ALA A 5 -24.11 -14.28 -39.98
N CYS A 6 -24.21 -13.90 -38.69
CA CYS A 6 -23.25 -13.67 -37.59
C CYS A 6 -24.06 -13.57 -36.26
N GLY A 7 -23.45 -13.73 -35.08
CA GLY A 7 -24.13 -13.44 -33.81
C GLY A 7 -23.48 -14.08 -32.58
N LEU A 8 -22.46 -13.41 -32.08
CA LEU A 8 -21.66 -13.66 -30.88
C LEU A 8 -22.56 -13.75 -29.62
N LEU A 9 -22.47 -14.83 -28.85
CA LEU A 9 -22.89 -14.87 -27.45
C LEU A 9 -21.67 -15.30 -26.65
N VAL A 10 -20.99 -14.32 -26.04
CA VAL A 10 -19.87 -14.58 -25.13
C VAL A 10 -20.46 -15.22 -23.88
N LEU A 11 -20.04 -16.46 -23.67
CA LEU A 11 -20.32 -17.27 -22.51
C LEU A 11 -19.63 -16.61 -21.30
N MET A 12 -20.42 -16.22 -20.30
CA MET A 12 -19.92 -16.02 -18.94
C MET A 12 -19.18 -17.28 -18.51
N LEU A 13 -17.86 -17.16 -18.32
CA LEU A 13 -17.12 -18.02 -17.41
C LEU A 13 -16.51 -17.13 -16.33
N ALA A 14 -17.26 -16.98 -15.25
CA ALA A 14 -16.66 -16.84 -13.94
C ALA A 14 -15.84 -18.11 -13.69
N VAL A 15 -14.51 -17.97 -13.64
CA VAL A 15 -13.65 -18.99 -13.05
C VAL A 15 -13.29 -18.47 -11.67
N ALA A 16 -14.17 -18.77 -10.71
CA ALA A 16 -13.75 -18.95 -9.33
C ALA A 16 -13.27 -20.40 -9.17
N SER A 17 -12.20 -20.57 -8.38
CA SER A 17 -11.51 -21.82 -8.00
C SER A 17 -10.32 -22.22 -8.88
N VAL A 18 -9.14 -21.73 -8.49
CA VAL A 18 -8.07 -22.62 -7.97
C VAL A 18 -7.37 -21.88 -6.83
N THR A 19 -7.49 -22.41 -5.61
CA THR A 19 -6.61 -22.08 -4.49
C THR A 19 -5.22 -22.64 -4.81
N ALA A 20 -4.31 -21.76 -5.20
CA ALA A 20 -2.87 -22.02 -5.27
C ALA A 20 -2.17 -20.71 -4.90
N CYS A 21 -1.13 -20.75 -4.07
CA CYS A 21 -0.33 -19.62 -3.61
C CYS A 21 -0.20 -18.53 -4.69
N LYS A 22 -0.90 -17.41 -4.51
CA LYS A 22 -0.47 -16.15 -5.13
C LYS A 22 0.78 -15.71 -4.38
N THR A 23 1.87 -15.46 -5.10
CA THR A 23 3.08 -14.86 -4.56
C THR A 23 2.73 -13.45 -4.07
N GLY A 24 3.36 -12.96 -2.98
CA GLY A 24 3.05 -11.66 -2.36
C GLY A 24 3.03 -10.46 -3.32
N ARG A 25 3.76 -10.57 -4.44
CA ARG A 25 3.78 -9.62 -5.54
C ARG A 25 2.46 -9.46 -6.29
N GLU A 26 1.71 -10.54 -6.58
CA GLU A 26 0.42 -10.44 -7.29
C GLU A 26 -0.65 -9.80 -6.39
N THR A 27 -0.54 -9.96 -5.08
CA THR A 27 -1.40 -9.27 -4.12
C THR A 27 -1.01 -7.81 -3.96
N ALA A 28 0.27 -7.46 -3.87
CA ALA A 28 0.70 -6.06 -3.74
C ALA A 28 0.44 -5.22 -5.01
N GLU A 29 0.73 -5.76 -6.20
CA GLU A 29 0.46 -5.09 -7.49
C GLU A 29 -1.05 -4.91 -7.73
N GLU A 30 -1.92 -5.83 -7.29
CA GLU A 30 -3.39 -5.65 -7.35
C GLU A 30 -3.94 -4.72 -6.25
N ASN A 31 -3.29 -4.65 -5.08
CA ASN A 31 -3.79 -3.88 -3.92
C ASN A 31 -3.54 -2.37 -4.02
N ILE A 32 -2.49 -1.93 -4.74
CA ILE A 32 -2.19 -0.48 -4.92
C ILE A 32 -2.72 0.04 -6.26
N ALA A 33 -2.95 -0.85 -7.24
CA ALA A 33 -3.44 -0.49 -8.57
C ALA A 33 -4.98 -0.34 -8.63
N TRP A 34 -5.57 0.49 -7.77
CA TRP A 34 -6.96 0.91 -7.96
C TRP A 34 -7.11 1.82 -9.21
N GLU A 35 -6.02 2.44 -9.67
CA GLU A 35 -6.07 3.63 -10.55
C GLU A 35 -5.66 3.42 -12.03
N THR A 36 -5.24 2.23 -12.46
CA THR A 36 -4.81 2.03 -13.87
C THR A 36 -5.92 1.57 -14.81
N LYS A 37 -7.12 1.23 -14.31
CA LYS A 37 -8.19 0.65 -15.13
C LYS A 37 -9.19 1.65 -15.69
N ASP A 38 -9.48 2.74 -14.96
CA ASP A 38 -10.51 3.72 -15.36
C ASP A 38 -9.97 4.95 -16.12
N SER A 39 -8.66 5.19 -16.11
CA SER A 39 -8.07 6.36 -16.77
C SER A 39 -7.99 6.24 -18.31
N ALA A 40 -8.18 5.03 -18.86
CA ALA A 40 -8.22 4.81 -20.30
C ALA A 40 -9.57 5.19 -20.95
N ASP A 41 -10.67 5.07 -20.22
CA ASP A 41 -12.02 5.29 -20.76
C ASP A 41 -12.48 6.76 -20.68
N ALA A 42 -11.86 7.57 -19.81
CA ALA A 42 -12.22 8.98 -19.65
C ALA A 42 -11.82 9.89 -20.83
N LYS A 43 -10.99 9.41 -21.78
CA LYS A 43 -10.54 10.21 -22.93
C LYS A 43 -11.43 10.14 -24.17
N GLU A 44 -12.42 9.24 -24.22
CA GLU A 44 -13.24 9.06 -25.45
C GLU A 44 -14.63 9.74 -25.40
N HIS A 45 -15.07 10.28 -24.27
CA HIS A 45 -16.47 10.75 -24.12
C HIS A 45 -16.72 12.26 -24.20
N GLU A 46 -15.71 13.13 -24.33
CA GLU A 46 -15.90 14.59 -24.45
C GLU A 46 -16.02 15.11 -25.91
N ALA A 47 -16.73 14.40 -26.78
CA ALA A 47 -17.06 14.91 -28.12
C ALA A 47 -18.49 14.58 -28.57
N GLY A 48 -19.38 15.57 -28.46
CA GLY A 48 -20.71 15.62 -29.08
C GLY A 48 -21.83 15.10 -28.16
N GLU A 49 -23.02 15.68 -28.08
CA GLU A 49 -23.71 16.66 -28.91
C GLU A 49 -24.77 17.37 -28.05
N ALA A 50 -25.08 18.61 -28.41
CA ALA A 50 -26.26 19.35 -27.96
C ALA A 50 -27.47 19.02 -28.86
N GLU A 51 -28.67 18.83 -28.29
CA GLU A 51 -29.94 19.52 -28.63
C GLU A 51 -31.21 18.81 -28.08
N VAL A 52 -32.01 19.59 -27.32
CA VAL A 52 -33.47 19.85 -27.39
C VAL A 52 -34.49 18.71 -27.59
N GLY A 53 -35.53 18.65 -26.72
CA GLY A 53 -36.89 18.22 -27.13
C GLY A 53 -37.90 17.68 -26.08
N THR A 54 -38.63 18.58 -25.41
CA THR A 54 -40.08 18.56 -25.04
C THR A 54 -40.81 17.33 -24.44
N ALA A 55 -41.33 17.55 -23.21
CA ALA A 55 -42.72 17.40 -22.69
C ALA A 55 -43.56 16.11 -22.83
N GLY A 56 -44.13 15.68 -21.70
CA GLY A 56 -45.31 14.82 -21.60
C GLY A 56 -45.74 14.53 -20.15
N GLU A 57 -46.78 15.22 -19.66
CA GLU A 57 -47.57 14.90 -18.45
C GLU A 57 -48.35 13.57 -18.62
N THR A 58 -48.54 12.82 -17.52
CA THR A 58 -49.88 12.48 -16.97
C THR A 58 -49.80 11.84 -15.57
N ASP A 59 -50.40 12.55 -14.62
CA ASP A 59 -51.30 12.18 -13.51
C ASP A 59 -51.51 10.71 -13.06
N GLY A 60 -51.62 10.55 -11.73
CA GLY A 60 -52.68 9.72 -11.13
C GLY A 60 -52.28 8.63 -10.13
N GLY A 61 -52.64 8.83 -8.84
CA GLY A 61 -53.25 7.75 -8.04
C GLY A 61 -52.66 7.44 -6.67
N ALA A 62 -53.33 7.95 -5.64
CA ALA A 62 -53.09 7.76 -4.21
C ALA A 62 -53.35 6.33 -3.66
N GLY A 63 -52.81 6.04 -2.47
CA GLY A 63 -53.23 4.90 -1.64
C GLY A 63 -52.48 4.81 -0.30
N THR A 64 -53.17 5.13 0.79
CA THR A 64 -52.69 5.31 2.17
C THR A 64 -52.80 4.06 3.06
N SER A 65 -52.12 4.14 4.23
CA SER A 65 -52.51 3.59 5.56
C SER A 65 -52.06 2.14 5.87
N SER A 66 -51.16 1.90 6.84
CA SER A 66 -51.25 1.97 8.32
C SER A 66 -51.71 0.66 8.97
N GLY A 67 -50.96 0.17 9.97
CA GLY A 67 -51.51 -0.77 10.97
C GLY A 67 -50.48 -1.67 11.66
N ALA A 68 -49.95 -1.21 12.80
CA ALA A 68 -49.63 -2.09 13.94
C ALA A 68 -50.94 -2.44 14.69
N PRO A 69 -50.97 -3.50 15.52
CA PRO A 69 -50.72 -3.27 16.95
C PRO A 69 -50.07 -4.44 17.75
N ASP A 70 -49.79 -4.10 19.01
CA ASP A 70 -49.11 -4.78 20.13
C ASP A 70 -49.63 -6.15 20.61
N GLY A 71 -48.78 -6.87 21.36
CA GLY A 71 -49.21 -7.90 22.33
C GLY A 71 -48.10 -8.78 22.94
N ALA A 72 -47.87 -8.65 24.26
CA ALA A 72 -46.76 -9.16 25.07
C ALA A 72 -46.74 -10.68 25.43
N SER A 73 -45.54 -11.20 25.82
CA SER A 73 -45.23 -11.79 27.16
C SER A 73 -44.28 -13.02 27.17
N GLN A 74 -43.07 -12.78 27.70
CA GLN A 74 -42.21 -13.56 28.65
C GLN A 74 -41.67 -14.99 28.42
N ALA A 75 -40.44 -15.11 28.99
CA ALA A 75 -39.63 -16.26 29.42
C ALA A 75 -38.80 -16.94 28.31
N GLY A 76 -37.48 -17.05 28.37
CA GLY A 76 -36.48 -16.79 29.41
C GLY A 76 -35.36 -17.83 29.24
N THR A 77 -34.11 -17.41 29.12
CA THR A 77 -32.88 -18.08 29.60
C THR A 77 -31.68 -17.35 29.00
N GLY A 78 -30.81 -16.85 29.88
CA GLY A 78 -29.68 -16.00 29.52
C GLY A 78 -28.46 -16.79 29.06
N ILE A 79 -27.59 -16.12 28.33
CA ILE A 79 -26.15 -16.35 28.36
C ILE A 79 -25.50 -14.96 28.38
N SER A 80 -24.66 -14.75 29.40
CA SER A 80 -23.91 -13.53 29.65
C SER A 80 -23.00 -13.19 28.47
N GLN A 81 -23.16 -12.01 27.89
CA GLN A 81 -22.11 -11.38 27.10
C GLN A 81 -21.19 -10.62 28.06
N THR A 82 -19.98 -11.14 28.23
CA THR A 82 -18.83 -10.38 28.69
C THR A 82 -18.49 -9.37 27.59
N GLY A 83 -18.54 -8.08 27.93
CA GLY A 83 -18.06 -7.02 27.06
C GLY A 83 -16.56 -7.16 26.87
N GLU A 84 -16.13 -7.12 25.61
CA GLU A 84 -14.74 -6.91 25.25
C GLU A 84 -14.65 -5.54 24.61
N SER A 85 -13.98 -4.66 25.35
CA SER A 85 -13.51 -3.36 24.94
C SER A 85 -12.48 -3.50 23.82
N GLN A 86 -12.55 -2.59 22.84
CA GLN A 86 -11.48 -1.97 22.06
C GLN A 86 -10.11 -2.70 21.99
N PRO A 87 -9.60 -3.06 20.79
CA PRO A 87 -8.21 -3.43 20.65
C PRO A 87 -7.30 -2.20 20.54
N ALA A 88 -6.10 -2.39 21.05
CA ALA A 88 -5.07 -1.40 21.32
C ALA A 88 -4.54 -0.69 20.06
N SER A 89 -4.26 0.60 20.24
CA SER A 89 -3.32 1.37 19.45
C SER A 89 -2.01 0.58 19.29
N GLN A 90 -1.59 0.34 18.05
CA GLN A 90 -0.26 -0.17 17.77
C GLN A 90 0.75 0.93 18.14
N ASP A 91 1.51 0.64 19.19
CA ASP A 91 2.54 1.50 19.74
C ASP A 91 3.81 1.35 18.88
N ASN A 92 3.81 1.96 17.68
CA ASN A 92 5.04 2.17 16.93
C ASN A 92 5.80 3.34 17.58
N THR A 93 6.59 3.01 18.61
CA THR A 93 7.50 3.97 19.25
C THR A 93 8.74 4.18 18.39
N ALA A 94 8.59 4.92 17.29
CA ALA A 94 9.67 5.73 16.76
C ALA A 94 9.74 7.00 17.62
N ALA A 95 10.91 7.25 18.22
CA ALA A 95 11.11 8.34 19.15
C ALA A 95 10.85 9.71 18.49
N ALA A 96 9.69 10.31 18.76
CA ALA A 96 9.39 11.68 18.42
C ALA A 96 10.30 12.63 19.22
N HIS A 97 11.38 13.10 18.59
CA HIS A 97 12.10 14.28 19.07
C HIS A 97 11.33 15.53 18.63
N GLY A 98 10.82 16.25 19.62
CA GLY A 98 9.88 17.36 19.45
C GLY A 98 10.40 18.51 18.59
N LEU A 99 9.49 19.02 17.75
CA LEU A 99 9.63 20.28 17.04
C LEU A 99 9.34 21.43 18.01
N ASP A 100 10.40 22.10 18.49
CA ASP A 100 10.31 23.45 19.04
C ASP A 100 10.78 24.44 17.97
N GLY A 101 9.94 25.44 17.72
CA GLY A 101 10.16 26.46 16.69
C GLY A 101 11.28 27.41 17.09
N GLY A 102 12.36 27.41 16.31
CA GLY A 102 13.44 28.37 16.38
C GLY A 102 13.82 28.90 15.01
N ASP A 103 13.43 30.15 14.74
CA ASP A 103 13.95 30.98 13.63
C ASP A 103 15.48 31.05 13.72
N GLY A 104 16.15 30.40 12.78
CA GLY A 104 17.60 30.38 12.67
C GLY A 104 17.97 29.89 11.29
N SER A 105 18.24 30.83 10.38
CA SER A 105 18.84 30.62 9.07
C SER A 105 20.05 29.68 9.17
N ALA A 106 19.83 28.39 8.96
CA ALA A 106 20.89 27.40 8.81
C ALA A 106 21.47 27.56 7.40
N ALA A 107 22.77 27.79 7.33
CA ALA A 107 23.52 27.74 6.07
C ALA A 107 23.37 26.33 5.46
N PRO A 108 23.34 26.20 4.11
CA PRO A 108 23.22 24.89 3.48
C PRO A 108 24.38 24.00 3.93
N ALA A 109 24.05 22.81 4.42
CA ALA A 109 25.01 21.74 4.65
C ALA A 109 25.63 21.33 3.31
N PRO A 110 26.89 20.84 3.30
CA PRO A 110 27.54 20.45 2.06
C PRO A 110 26.83 19.22 1.48
N ASP A 111 26.46 19.31 0.20
CA ASP A 111 25.98 18.20 -0.63
C ASP A 111 26.83 16.94 -0.36
N ARG A 112 26.29 15.97 0.39
CA ARG A 112 26.85 14.62 0.41
C ARG A 112 26.26 13.87 -0.78
N GLU A 113 26.76 14.16 -1.97
CA GLU A 113 26.64 13.18 -3.05
C GLU A 113 27.30 11.88 -2.55
N ASN A 114 26.54 10.78 -2.45
CA ASN A 114 27.11 9.49 -2.13
C ASN A 114 28.11 9.14 -3.25
N PRO A 115 29.43 9.13 -2.98
CA PRO A 115 30.39 9.07 -4.06
C PRO A 115 30.31 7.70 -4.73
N LEU A 116 30.02 7.69 -6.03
CA LEU A 116 29.99 6.48 -6.86
C LEU A 116 31.13 5.53 -6.47
N LEU A 117 30.76 4.30 -6.09
CA LEU A 117 31.73 3.31 -5.65
C LEU A 117 32.72 3.02 -6.78
N SER A 118 34.01 2.95 -6.42
CA SER A 118 35.03 2.42 -7.34
C SER A 118 34.71 0.97 -7.73
N ALA A 119 35.29 0.44 -8.81
CA ALA A 119 35.10 -0.97 -9.19
C ALA A 119 35.43 -1.95 -8.04
N ALA A 120 36.43 -1.65 -7.21
CA ALA A 120 36.74 -2.46 -6.03
C ALA A 120 35.68 -2.32 -4.92
N GLY A 121 35.08 -1.13 -4.78
CA GLY A 121 33.96 -0.88 -3.88
C GLY A 121 32.69 -1.60 -4.31
N GLN A 122 32.35 -1.56 -5.61
CA GLN A 122 31.23 -2.31 -6.18
C GLN A 122 31.40 -3.81 -5.94
N SER A 123 32.59 -4.37 -6.20
CA SER A 123 32.85 -5.79 -5.90
C SER A 123 32.76 -6.13 -4.41
N ALA A 124 33.12 -5.20 -3.52
CA ALA A 124 32.99 -5.40 -2.07
C ALA A 124 31.52 -5.37 -1.62
N MET A 125 30.74 -4.42 -2.14
CA MET A 125 29.29 -4.31 -1.96
C MET A 125 28.58 -5.59 -2.39
N MET A 126 28.81 -6.06 -3.61
CA MET A 126 28.17 -7.28 -4.14
C MET A 126 28.53 -8.52 -3.30
N LYS A 127 29.78 -8.61 -2.83
CA LYS A 127 30.20 -9.67 -1.90
C LYS A 127 29.49 -9.56 -0.55
N LYS A 128 29.30 -8.34 -0.02
CA LYS A 128 28.57 -8.12 1.22
C LYS A 128 27.10 -8.52 1.09
N TYR A 129 26.45 -8.15 -0.01
CA TYR A 129 25.07 -8.54 -0.28
C TYR A 129 24.91 -10.05 -0.41
N GLN A 130 25.84 -10.73 -1.08
CA GLN A 130 25.87 -12.19 -1.10
C GLN A 130 26.03 -12.80 0.31
N GLU A 131 26.85 -12.22 1.18
CA GLU A 131 27.00 -12.63 2.58
C GLU A 131 25.66 -12.48 3.34
N VAL A 132 24.99 -11.34 3.21
CA VAL A 132 23.69 -11.07 3.84
C VAL A 132 22.63 -12.07 3.37
N LEU A 133 22.49 -12.24 2.06
CA LEU A 133 21.52 -13.17 1.47
C LEU A 133 21.79 -14.62 1.90
N SER A 134 23.06 -15.00 2.04
CA SER A 134 23.43 -16.32 2.55
C SER A 134 23.00 -16.49 4.02
N GLY A 135 23.17 -15.45 4.85
CA GLY A 135 22.68 -15.44 6.23
C GLY A 135 21.16 -15.58 6.31
N VAL A 136 20.41 -14.84 5.50
CA VAL A 136 18.94 -14.97 5.43
C VAL A 136 18.54 -16.37 4.96
N PHE A 137 19.20 -16.91 3.93
CA PHE A 137 18.82 -18.19 3.34
C PHE A 137 19.17 -19.41 4.22
N TYR A 138 20.38 -19.47 4.76
CA TYR A 138 20.87 -20.64 5.50
C TYR A 138 20.63 -20.52 7.01
N ASP A 139 20.87 -19.34 7.55
CA ASP A 139 20.86 -19.10 9.00
C ASP A 139 19.56 -18.45 9.47
N GLN A 140 18.72 -17.95 8.55
CA GLN A 140 17.42 -17.32 8.82
C GLN A 140 17.54 -16.10 9.73
N VAL A 141 18.59 -15.30 9.50
CA VAL A 141 18.86 -14.07 10.23
C VAL A 141 19.08 -12.89 9.30
N TYR A 142 18.63 -11.72 9.75
CA TYR A 142 18.95 -10.42 9.14
C TYR A 142 20.38 -9.98 9.50
N PRO A 143 20.92 -8.93 8.83
CA PRO A 143 22.28 -8.42 9.09
C PRO A 143 22.57 -8.03 10.54
N ASP A 144 21.54 -7.60 11.28
CA ASP A 144 21.63 -7.24 12.70
C ASP A 144 21.63 -8.47 13.64
N GLY A 145 21.45 -9.68 13.08
CA GLY A 145 21.36 -10.95 13.79
C GLY A 145 19.96 -11.28 14.31
N SER A 146 18.95 -10.45 14.03
CA SER A 146 17.56 -10.76 14.34
C SER A 146 17.04 -11.90 13.47
N SER A 147 16.04 -12.62 13.99
CA SER A 147 15.39 -13.76 13.31
C SER A 147 14.53 -13.26 12.15
N CYS A 148 14.54 -13.98 11.02
CA CYS A 148 13.57 -13.76 9.94
C CYS A 148 12.17 -14.32 10.25
N ASP A 149 12.00 -14.96 11.41
CA ASP A 149 10.76 -15.61 11.86
C ASP A 149 10.17 -16.55 10.81
N TYR A 150 11.05 -17.30 10.15
CA TYR A 150 10.69 -18.24 9.09
C TYR A 150 9.74 -19.33 9.60
N ASP A 151 8.57 -19.44 8.96
CA ASP A 151 7.49 -20.28 9.45
C ASP A 151 7.68 -21.78 9.17
N ASN A 152 8.62 -22.14 8.28
CA ASN A 152 8.89 -23.50 7.80
C ASN A 152 7.68 -24.22 7.15
N TYR A 153 6.60 -23.51 6.78
CA TYR A 153 5.44 -24.08 6.09
C TYR A 153 5.58 -24.06 4.58
N SER A 154 6.28 -23.05 4.06
CA SER A 154 6.54 -22.86 2.64
C SER A 154 8.04 -22.82 2.38
N SER A 155 8.48 -23.01 1.13
CA SER A 155 9.91 -22.98 0.82
C SER A 155 10.46 -21.56 0.96
N ILE A 156 11.55 -21.37 1.71
CA ILE A 156 12.27 -20.09 1.80
C ILE A 156 12.66 -19.51 0.43
N THR A 157 12.76 -20.37 -0.59
CA THR A 157 13.07 -19.97 -1.97
C THR A 157 12.00 -19.12 -2.64
N ILE A 158 10.78 -19.03 -2.09
CA ILE A 158 9.72 -18.18 -2.66
C ILE A 158 9.87 -16.71 -2.26
N ASN A 159 10.67 -16.42 -1.23
CA ASN A 159 11.07 -15.06 -0.92
C ASN A 159 11.88 -14.49 -2.08
N GLN A 160 11.97 -13.18 -2.17
CA GLN A 160 12.60 -12.52 -3.31
C GLN A 160 13.64 -11.50 -2.83
N PHE A 161 14.56 -11.16 -3.72
CA PHE A 161 15.49 -10.07 -3.48
C PHE A 161 15.86 -9.37 -4.79
N ALA A 162 16.39 -8.17 -4.69
CA ALA A 162 16.96 -7.41 -5.80
C ALA A 162 18.21 -6.66 -5.33
N VAL A 163 19.08 -6.31 -6.27
CA VAL A 163 20.13 -5.32 -6.07
C VAL A 163 19.87 -4.21 -7.09
N TYR A 164 19.42 -3.05 -6.62
CA TYR A 164 18.90 -1.99 -7.47
C TYR A 164 18.83 -0.66 -6.73
N ASP A 165 19.28 0.41 -7.37
CA ASP A 165 19.10 1.81 -6.94
C ASP A 165 17.61 2.18 -6.88
N VAL A 166 17.01 2.10 -5.68
CA VAL A 166 15.58 2.39 -5.45
C VAL A 166 15.32 3.80 -4.96
N ASP A 167 16.31 4.46 -4.35
CA ASP A 167 16.20 5.81 -3.81
C ASP A 167 16.76 6.91 -4.73
N GLY A 168 17.52 6.54 -5.76
CA GLY A 168 18.08 7.43 -6.76
C GLY A 168 19.40 8.09 -6.35
N ASP A 169 20.08 7.59 -5.30
CA ASP A 169 21.35 8.16 -4.83
C ASP A 169 22.57 7.75 -5.70
N GLY A 170 22.38 6.80 -6.61
CA GLY A 170 23.40 6.29 -7.55
C GLY A 170 24.21 5.10 -7.04
N GLN A 171 23.90 4.56 -5.86
CA GLN A 171 24.31 3.26 -5.36
C GLN A 171 23.17 2.24 -5.59
N ASP A 172 23.50 0.96 -5.69
CA ASP A 172 22.45 -0.07 -5.71
C ASP A 172 22.23 -0.56 -4.27
N GLU A 173 20.98 -0.60 -3.81
CA GLU A 173 20.62 -1.15 -2.51
C GLU A 173 20.34 -2.65 -2.62
N LEU A 174 20.49 -3.37 -1.51
CA LEU A 174 19.95 -4.73 -1.38
C LEU A 174 18.52 -4.66 -0.85
N ILE A 175 17.56 -5.10 -1.67
CA ILE A 175 16.15 -5.23 -1.28
C ILE A 175 15.84 -6.71 -1.03
N ILE A 176 15.24 -7.04 0.12
CA ILE A 176 14.82 -8.40 0.47
C ILE A 176 13.34 -8.40 0.81
N GLN A 177 12.54 -9.15 0.06
CA GLN A 177 11.12 -9.44 0.36
C GLN A 177 11.00 -10.81 1.02
N PHE A 178 10.73 -10.81 2.32
CA PHE A 178 10.53 -12.01 3.13
C PHE A 178 9.05 -12.19 3.49
N SER A 179 8.36 -13.10 2.80
CA SER A 179 6.94 -13.39 2.98
C SER A 179 6.66 -14.75 3.63
N THR A 180 7.67 -15.61 3.82
CA THR A 180 7.50 -16.92 4.47
C THR A 180 7.57 -16.83 5.99
N SER A 181 6.81 -15.92 6.57
CA SER A 181 6.70 -15.69 8.02
C SER A 181 5.23 -15.55 8.42
N SER A 182 4.97 -15.37 9.71
CA SER A 182 3.68 -14.88 10.17
C SER A 182 3.33 -13.54 9.53
N MET A 183 2.05 -13.16 9.52
CA MET A 183 1.61 -11.91 8.90
C MET A 183 2.41 -10.71 9.42
N ALA A 184 2.56 -10.61 10.74
CA ALA A 184 3.31 -9.54 11.40
C ALA A 184 4.84 -9.65 11.22
N GLY A 185 5.35 -10.80 10.79
CA GLY A 185 6.78 -11.02 10.56
C GLY A 185 7.17 -10.93 9.08
N MET A 186 6.22 -10.75 8.17
CA MET A 186 6.53 -10.49 6.77
C MET A 186 7.15 -9.09 6.65
N THR A 187 8.26 -8.97 5.91
CA THR A 187 8.92 -7.69 5.71
C THR A 187 9.55 -7.58 4.33
N GLU A 188 9.56 -6.36 3.80
CA GLU A 188 10.52 -5.92 2.81
C GLU A 188 11.51 -4.97 3.47
N SER A 189 12.79 -5.25 3.27
CA SER A 189 13.88 -4.46 3.84
C SER A 189 14.81 -3.95 2.75
N VAL A 190 15.19 -2.68 2.84
CA VAL A 190 16.15 -2.01 1.94
C VAL A 190 17.43 -1.73 2.71
N TYR A 191 18.56 -2.11 2.14
CA TYR A 191 19.88 -1.99 2.76
C TYR A 191 20.91 -1.33 1.85
N ARG A 192 21.47 -0.20 2.27
CA ARG A 192 22.68 0.37 1.66
C ARG A 192 23.94 -0.33 2.10
N TYR A 193 25.02 -0.12 1.35
CA TYR A 193 26.35 -0.59 1.71
C TYR A 193 27.24 0.52 2.29
N ASN A 194 27.64 0.35 3.55
CA ASN A 194 28.63 1.21 4.17
C ASN A 194 30.05 0.71 3.87
N ALA A 195 30.69 1.31 2.85
CA ALA A 195 32.04 0.97 2.44
C ALA A 195 33.12 1.23 3.51
N ALA A 196 32.90 2.18 4.44
CA ALA A 196 33.87 2.48 5.49
C ALA A 196 33.89 1.40 6.58
N ALA A 197 32.74 0.79 6.86
CA ALA A 197 32.57 -0.27 7.86
C ALA A 197 32.61 -1.67 7.25
N ASP A 198 32.52 -1.81 5.93
CA ASP A 198 32.26 -3.08 5.23
C ASP A 198 31.02 -3.80 5.82
N SER A 199 29.93 -3.05 5.95
CA SER A 199 28.66 -3.51 6.49
C SER A 199 27.48 -3.00 5.66
N VAL A 200 26.28 -3.47 5.98
CA VAL A 200 25.04 -2.90 5.47
C VAL A 200 24.32 -2.14 6.57
N GLU A 201 23.55 -1.13 6.18
CA GLU A 201 22.71 -0.31 7.07
C GLU A 201 21.28 -0.33 6.54
N LEU A 202 20.30 -0.41 7.44
CA LEU A 202 18.89 -0.52 7.09
C LEU A 202 18.32 0.88 6.79
N GLU A 203 17.58 1.00 5.70
CA GLU A 203 16.99 2.27 5.24
C GLU A 203 15.48 2.27 5.30
N LEU A 204 14.88 1.10 5.06
CA LEU A 204 13.46 0.85 5.14
C LEU A 204 13.25 -0.58 5.62
N SER A 205 12.32 -0.78 6.56
CA SER A 205 11.78 -2.10 6.89
C SER A 205 10.28 -1.98 7.12
N GLU A 206 9.51 -2.51 6.18
CA GLU A 206 8.05 -2.39 6.18
C GLU A 206 7.40 -3.67 5.65
N PHE A 207 6.08 -3.67 5.52
CA PHE A 207 5.34 -4.78 4.92
C PHE A 207 5.77 -5.04 3.45
N PRO A 208 5.84 -6.29 2.95
CA PRO A 208 6.31 -6.54 1.60
C PRO A 208 5.42 -6.00 0.50
N GLY A 209 6.04 -5.65 -0.63
CA GLY A 209 5.36 -5.16 -1.83
C GLY A 209 5.41 -3.65 -1.95
N ALA A 210 6.51 -3.03 -1.52
CA ALA A 210 6.71 -1.60 -1.69
C ALA A 210 6.77 -1.24 -3.19
N VAL A 211 6.18 -0.10 -3.53
CA VAL A 211 6.23 0.49 -4.87
C VAL A 211 7.12 1.72 -4.81
N TYR A 212 8.27 1.64 -5.46
CA TYR A 212 9.28 2.72 -5.47
C TYR A 212 9.11 3.61 -6.71
N TYR A 213 9.46 4.88 -6.58
CA TYR A 213 9.42 5.88 -7.64
C TYR A 213 10.75 6.60 -7.78
N ASP A 214 11.06 7.06 -8.99
CA ASP A 214 12.32 7.73 -9.36
C ASP A 214 12.53 9.13 -8.72
N ASN A 215 11.65 9.54 -7.81
CA ASN A 215 11.78 10.73 -6.96
C ASN A 215 12.04 10.38 -5.48
N GLY A 216 12.41 9.14 -5.18
CA GLY A 216 12.69 8.66 -3.82
C GLY A 216 11.42 8.40 -2.99
N LEU A 217 10.25 8.32 -3.62
CA LEU A 217 9.00 7.95 -2.95
C LEU A 217 8.87 6.43 -2.89
N ALA A 218 8.42 5.91 -1.76
CA ALA A 218 7.98 4.51 -1.63
C ALA A 218 6.56 4.44 -1.05
N LEU A 219 5.68 3.69 -1.71
CA LEU A 219 4.33 3.42 -1.22
C LEU A 219 4.27 1.99 -0.70
N VAL A 220 3.81 1.80 0.54
CA VAL A 220 3.78 0.48 1.18
C VAL A 220 2.41 0.20 1.77
N GLY A 221 1.73 -0.82 1.26
CA GLY A 221 0.44 -1.26 1.79
C GLY A 221 0.55 -1.74 3.24
N TRP A 222 -0.48 -1.52 4.03
CA TRP A 222 -0.51 -2.05 5.40
C TRP A 222 -0.59 -3.58 5.41
N SER A 223 -0.16 -4.19 6.52
CA SER A 223 -0.30 -5.63 6.74
C SER A 223 -1.77 -6.09 6.79
N HIS A 224 -2.70 -5.19 7.12
CA HIS A 224 -4.12 -5.47 7.24
C HIS A 224 -4.96 -4.33 6.70
N ASN A 225 -6.07 -4.67 6.04
CA ASN A 225 -7.12 -3.73 5.69
C ASN A 225 -8.23 -3.78 6.74
N GLN A 226 -8.16 -2.84 7.68
CA GLN A 226 -9.14 -2.67 8.75
C GLN A 226 -10.00 -1.42 8.55
N GLY A 227 -9.82 -0.74 7.42
CA GLY A 227 -10.55 0.47 7.05
C GLY A 227 -11.98 0.18 6.60
N LEU A 228 -12.68 1.24 6.22
CA LEU A 228 -14.09 1.20 5.83
C LEU A 228 -14.28 1.22 4.30
N ALA A 229 -13.21 1.04 3.52
CA ALA A 229 -13.22 1.18 2.06
C ALA A 229 -12.97 -0.09 1.25
N GLY A 230 -13.09 -1.27 1.88
CA GLY A 230 -13.16 -2.56 1.18
C GLY A 230 -12.00 -2.82 0.21
N ASP A 231 -12.22 -2.56 -1.08
CA ASP A 231 -11.22 -2.78 -2.13
C ASP A 231 -10.05 -1.78 -2.08
N PHE A 232 -10.23 -0.60 -1.48
CA PHE A 232 -9.10 0.29 -1.22
C PHE A 232 -8.25 -0.25 -0.07
N TRP A 233 -6.98 -0.56 -0.37
CA TRP A 233 -6.03 -1.03 0.63
C TRP A 233 -5.27 0.16 1.23
N PRO A 234 -5.31 0.37 2.55
CA PRO A 234 -4.60 1.47 3.18
C PRO A 234 -3.07 1.29 3.06
N TYR A 235 -2.35 2.41 2.99
CA TYR A 235 -0.92 2.40 2.72
C TYR A 235 -0.18 3.55 3.40
N ASN A 236 1.12 3.36 3.61
CA ASN A 236 2.06 4.37 4.06
C ASN A 236 2.82 4.95 2.86
N VAL A 237 3.20 6.22 2.99
CA VAL A 237 4.05 6.95 2.05
C VAL A 237 5.36 7.25 2.75
N TYR A 238 6.46 6.82 2.15
CA TYR A 238 7.81 7.13 2.60
C TYR A 238 8.49 8.02 1.58
N GLN A 239 9.31 8.94 2.07
CA GLN A 239 10.19 9.77 1.26
C GLN A 239 11.63 9.51 1.69
N TYR A 240 12.48 9.17 0.73
CA TYR A 240 13.92 9.08 0.97
C TYR A 240 14.49 10.44 1.37
N ASN A 241 15.28 10.44 2.44
CA ASN A 241 16.00 11.59 2.95
C ASN A 241 17.52 11.42 2.74
N PRO A 242 18.14 12.17 1.81
CA PRO A 242 19.57 12.04 1.52
C PRO A 242 20.50 12.51 2.65
N GLU A 243 19.99 13.20 3.66
CA GLU A 243 20.81 13.65 4.81
C GLU A 243 21.03 12.51 5.83
N THR A 244 20.02 11.65 5.98
CA THR A 244 20.04 10.50 6.88
C THR A 244 20.29 9.18 6.17
N ASP A 245 20.11 9.16 4.85
CA ASP A 245 20.21 7.99 4.00
C ASP A 245 19.12 6.97 4.38
N GLU A 246 17.90 7.45 4.65
CA GLU A 246 16.80 6.61 5.16
C GLU A 246 15.47 7.02 4.53
N TYR A 247 14.53 6.08 4.46
CA TYR A 247 13.15 6.35 4.08
C TYR A 247 12.35 6.81 5.31
N GLU A 248 11.83 8.04 5.26
CA GLU A 248 11.03 8.61 6.33
C GLU A 248 9.53 8.48 6.03
N ALA A 249 8.76 7.96 6.99
CA ALA A 249 7.30 7.93 6.87
C ALA A 249 6.74 9.35 6.89
N VAL A 250 6.20 9.80 5.76
CA VAL A 250 5.66 11.17 5.61
C VAL A 250 4.14 11.19 5.70
N PHE A 251 3.46 10.17 5.17
CA PHE A 251 2.01 10.07 5.23
C PHE A 251 1.52 8.63 5.46
N SER A 252 0.29 8.51 5.92
CA SER A 252 -0.50 7.28 5.93
C SER A 252 -1.86 7.59 5.31
N VAL A 253 -2.40 6.66 4.53
CA VAL A 253 -3.65 6.84 3.79
C VAL A 253 -4.62 5.70 4.08
N ASP A 254 -5.83 6.06 4.45
CA ASP A 254 -6.98 5.16 4.58
C ASP A 254 -8.19 5.79 3.84
N ALA A 255 -9.27 5.04 3.70
CA ALA A 255 -10.48 5.52 3.06
C ALA A 255 -11.76 4.97 3.71
N TRP A 256 -12.88 5.58 3.37
CA TRP A 256 -14.21 5.11 3.73
C TRP A 256 -15.12 5.10 2.51
N ASP A 257 -15.58 3.91 2.14
CA ASP A 257 -16.60 3.68 1.12
C ASP A 257 -18.00 3.61 1.77
N ARG A 258 -18.87 4.52 1.35
CA ARG A 258 -20.24 4.63 1.87
C ARG A 258 -21.08 3.41 1.56
N GLU A 259 -20.85 2.73 0.43
CA GLU A 259 -21.63 1.54 0.05
C GLU A 259 -21.41 0.38 1.03
N LEU A 260 -20.26 0.35 1.69
CA LEU A 260 -19.89 -0.70 2.64
C LEU A 260 -20.34 -0.38 4.07
N ALA A 261 -20.30 0.90 4.46
CA ALA A 261 -20.73 1.34 5.78
C ALA A 261 -21.26 2.78 5.75
N ASP A 262 -22.47 3.01 6.26
CA ASP A 262 -23.02 4.37 6.47
C ASP A 262 -22.55 5.00 7.80
N THR A 263 -21.95 4.21 8.69
CA THR A 263 -21.38 4.67 9.97
C THR A 263 -20.03 4.01 10.26
N ASP A 264 -19.13 4.73 10.94
CA ASP A 264 -17.87 4.18 11.41
C ASP A 264 -18.06 3.27 12.65
N TYR A 265 -16.95 2.80 13.22
CA TYR A 265 -16.95 1.92 14.39
C TYR A 265 -17.46 2.59 15.69
N ASP A 266 -17.41 3.92 15.76
CA ASP A 266 -17.91 4.72 16.89
C ASP A 266 -19.37 5.18 16.67
N GLY A 267 -19.94 4.88 15.51
CA GLY A 267 -21.30 5.24 15.12
C GLY A 267 -21.44 6.66 14.56
N ASN A 268 -20.33 7.32 14.22
CA ASN A 268 -20.37 8.57 13.48
C ASN A 268 -20.85 8.31 12.05
N PRO A 269 -21.64 9.20 11.46
CA PRO A 269 -22.13 9.02 10.10
C PRO A 269 -21.04 9.29 9.07
N TYR A 270 -21.18 8.68 7.89
CA TYR A 270 -20.38 8.99 6.72
C TYR A 270 -20.35 10.51 6.41
N PRO A 271 -19.18 11.11 6.12
CA PRO A 271 -19.02 12.55 5.92
C PRO A 271 -19.50 13.01 4.52
N ALA A 272 -20.82 12.96 4.32
CA ALA A 272 -21.47 13.29 3.04
C ALA A 272 -21.33 14.77 2.62
N ASP A 273 -20.96 15.67 3.54
CA ASP A 273 -20.66 17.07 3.23
C ASP A 273 -19.28 17.27 2.58
N VAL A 274 -18.36 16.31 2.76
CA VAL A 274 -17.06 16.26 2.08
C VAL A 274 -17.18 15.59 0.71
N ASP A 275 -17.98 14.53 0.59
CA ASP A 275 -18.32 13.87 -0.67
C ASP A 275 -19.34 14.66 -1.51
N VAL A 276 -19.00 15.91 -1.87
CA VAL A 276 -19.92 16.85 -2.52
C VAL A 276 -20.39 16.41 -3.92
N ASN A 277 -19.61 15.56 -4.59
CA ASN A 277 -19.99 15.02 -5.91
C ASN A 277 -20.75 13.70 -5.80
N ASN A 278 -20.93 13.16 -4.59
CA ASN A 278 -21.50 11.84 -4.34
C ASN A 278 -20.71 10.75 -5.11
N ASP A 279 -19.38 10.82 -5.01
CA ASP A 279 -18.43 9.82 -5.52
C ASP A 279 -18.53 8.51 -4.69
N GLY A 280 -19.10 8.57 -3.48
CA GLY A 280 -19.33 7.41 -2.61
C GLY A 280 -18.14 7.05 -1.73
N ILE A 281 -17.03 7.77 -1.83
CA ILE A 281 -15.79 7.50 -1.10
C ILE A 281 -15.12 8.80 -0.62
N VAL A 282 -14.58 8.76 0.60
CA VAL A 282 -13.67 9.79 1.14
C VAL A 282 -12.37 9.17 1.58
N PHE A 283 -11.33 9.99 1.71
CA PHE A 283 -9.98 9.56 2.07
C PHE A 283 -9.49 10.28 3.31
N TYR A 284 -8.59 9.64 4.04
CA TYR A 284 -7.87 10.19 5.19
C TYR A 284 -6.39 10.24 4.84
N ILE A 285 -5.84 11.45 4.74
CA ILE A 285 -4.40 11.66 4.51
C ILE A 285 -3.81 12.14 5.83
N MET A 286 -3.06 11.27 6.48
CA MET A 286 -2.59 11.44 7.85
C MET A 286 -1.07 11.63 7.84
N PRO A 287 -0.48 12.35 8.82
CA PRO A 287 0.96 12.29 9.05
C PRO A 287 1.45 10.85 9.21
N GLY A 288 2.63 10.54 8.68
CA GLY A 288 3.22 9.19 8.74
C GLY A 288 3.26 8.62 10.16
N GLY A 289 2.80 7.38 10.33
CA GLY A 289 2.78 6.70 11.62
C GLY A 289 1.69 7.17 12.59
N SER A 290 0.77 8.03 12.14
CA SER A 290 -0.41 8.45 12.92
C SER A 290 -1.69 7.93 12.30
N TYR A 291 -2.72 7.73 13.13
CA TYR A 291 -4.07 7.39 12.68
C TYR A 291 -5.04 8.47 13.14
N ASP A 292 -5.63 9.19 12.19
CA ASP A 292 -6.53 10.32 12.38
C ASP A 292 -7.59 10.35 11.26
N THR A 293 -8.85 10.22 11.64
CA THR A 293 -10.01 10.23 10.74
C THR A 293 -10.87 11.48 10.90
N ASP A 294 -10.40 12.51 11.60
CA ASP A 294 -11.15 13.76 11.84
C ASP A 294 -11.14 14.70 10.62
N HIS A 295 -10.26 14.45 9.64
CA HIS A 295 -10.03 15.32 8.48
C HIS A 295 -10.19 14.58 7.15
N PRO A 296 -11.40 14.08 6.82
CA PRO A 296 -11.66 13.46 5.53
C PRO A 296 -11.49 14.46 4.38
N VAL A 297 -11.04 13.96 3.24
CA VAL A 297 -10.98 14.70 1.97
C VAL A 297 -11.78 13.99 0.88
N SER A 298 -12.27 14.76 -0.08
CA SER A 298 -12.99 14.22 -1.24
C SER A 298 -12.07 13.43 -2.16
N LEU A 299 -12.63 12.56 -3.02
CA LEU A 299 -11.89 11.85 -4.07
C LEU A 299 -11.05 12.81 -4.94
N ARG A 300 -11.61 13.98 -5.26
CA ARG A 300 -10.91 14.98 -6.07
C ARG A 300 -9.68 15.55 -5.35
N GLU A 301 -9.81 15.85 -4.06
CA GLU A 301 -8.70 16.36 -3.26
C GLU A 301 -7.63 15.31 -3.04
N TYR A 302 -8.02 14.06 -2.78
CA TYR A 302 -7.12 12.92 -2.71
C TYR A 302 -6.31 12.76 -3.99
N LYS A 303 -6.97 12.73 -5.17
CA LYS A 303 -6.28 12.65 -6.47
C LYS A 303 -5.30 13.80 -6.68
N SER A 304 -5.71 15.03 -6.36
CA SER A 304 -4.84 16.20 -6.48
C SER A 304 -3.63 16.14 -5.55
N TRP A 305 -3.79 15.58 -4.35
CA TRP A 305 -2.69 15.35 -3.41
C TRP A 305 -1.77 14.24 -3.91
N TYR A 306 -2.33 13.11 -4.37
CA TYR A 306 -1.59 11.97 -4.89
C TYR A 306 -0.73 12.37 -6.11
N ASP A 307 -1.32 13.07 -7.07
CA ASP A 307 -0.59 13.64 -8.22
C ASP A 307 0.54 14.59 -7.77
N SER A 308 0.33 15.34 -6.68
CA SER A 308 1.33 16.29 -6.18
C SER A 308 2.54 15.61 -5.54
N ILE A 309 2.34 14.50 -4.81
CA ILE A 309 3.45 13.75 -4.19
C ILE A 309 4.20 12.93 -5.24
N LEU A 310 3.52 12.44 -6.27
CA LEU A 310 4.19 11.79 -7.40
C LEU A 310 4.99 12.82 -8.21
N GLY A 311 4.47 14.03 -8.42
CA GLY A 311 5.23 15.09 -9.11
C GLY A 311 5.64 14.72 -10.55
N GLY A 312 4.96 13.76 -11.17
CA GLY A 312 5.33 13.20 -12.49
C GLY A 312 6.41 12.10 -12.44
N ALA A 313 6.75 11.60 -11.25
CA ALA A 313 7.67 10.49 -11.06
C ALA A 313 7.16 9.21 -11.74
N SER A 314 8.12 8.38 -12.16
CA SER A 314 7.84 7.07 -12.75
C SER A 314 8.07 5.97 -11.72
N GLU A 315 7.17 5.00 -11.71
CA GLU A 315 7.35 3.78 -10.92
C GLU A 315 8.59 3.01 -11.39
N LEU A 316 9.46 2.65 -10.45
CA LEU A 316 10.63 1.83 -10.69
C LEU A 316 10.25 0.36 -10.87
N LYS A 317 10.84 -0.28 -11.87
CA LYS A 317 10.65 -1.72 -12.12
C LYS A 317 11.81 -2.50 -11.51
N VAL A 318 11.69 -2.75 -10.21
CA VAL A 318 12.70 -3.48 -9.43
C VAL A 318 12.83 -4.93 -9.95
N PRO A 319 14.05 -5.37 -10.33
CA PRO A 319 14.28 -6.67 -10.97
C PRO A 319 14.39 -7.80 -9.93
N PHE A 320 13.31 -8.04 -9.18
CA PHE A 320 13.27 -9.10 -8.18
C PHE A 320 13.55 -10.48 -8.77
N GLN A 321 14.32 -11.27 -8.01
CA GLN A 321 14.59 -12.68 -8.28
C GLN A 321 14.37 -13.52 -7.03
N ASP A 322 14.01 -14.78 -7.23
CA ASP A 322 13.75 -15.72 -6.14
C ASP A 322 15.01 -15.94 -5.28
N LEU A 323 14.83 -16.10 -3.96
CA LEU A 323 15.88 -16.32 -2.98
C LEU A 323 16.41 -17.76 -3.05
N THR A 324 17.14 -18.07 -4.12
CA THR A 324 17.74 -19.39 -4.37
C THR A 324 19.26 -19.33 -4.27
N GLU A 325 19.91 -20.45 -3.98
CA GLU A 325 21.37 -20.51 -3.94
C GLU A 325 22.02 -20.05 -5.25
N ASP A 326 21.43 -20.38 -6.40
CA ASP A 326 21.94 -19.99 -7.71
C ASP A 326 21.86 -18.48 -7.91
N ASN A 327 20.74 -17.86 -7.55
CA ASN A 327 20.57 -16.41 -7.64
C ASN A 327 21.50 -15.68 -6.66
N ILE A 328 21.67 -16.20 -5.44
CA ILE A 328 22.61 -15.66 -4.45
C ILE A 328 24.05 -15.72 -4.96
N ARG A 329 24.46 -16.84 -5.59
CA ARG A 329 25.77 -16.98 -6.25
C ARG A 329 25.95 -16.04 -7.46
N GLY A 330 24.84 -15.60 -8.05
CA GLY A 330 24.80 -14.72 -9.21
C GLY A 330 25.08 -13.24 -8.90
N VAL A 331 24.99 -12.81 -7.64
CA VAL A 331 25.29 -11.43 -7.22
C VAL A 331 26.80 -11.16 -7.36
N GLN A 332 27.20 -10.28 -8.29
CA GLN A 332 28.59 -9.99 -8.66
C GLN A 332 28.80 -8.55 -9.12
#